data_AF-A0A8H6S966-F1
#
_entry.id   AF-A0A8H6S966-F1
#
_cell.length_a   1.000
_cell.length_b   1.000
_cell.length_c   1.000
_cell.angle_alpha   90.00
_cell.angle_beta   90.00
_cell.angle_gamma   90.00
#
_symmetry.space_group_name_H-M   'P 1'
#
loop_
_entity.id
_entity.type
_entity.pdbx_description
1 polymer ?
#
loop_
_entity_poly.entity_id
_entity_poly.type
_entity_poly.pdbx_seq_one_letter_code
_entity_poly.pdbx_strand_id
1 'polypeptide(L)'
;MAHSYIRRRLFVSIAGICAVSVLFWTFPAVRIKGYTALGLSLGPSYRQLYGEMERLPQHDLALPFPEGKNGRYVKFSVQANFLGWNNCLNERLMNTHLAYVSDRAYVFADYWWAPEHYPFPPAPRSGTRTPMNALIAGPVVGGSWHPEKTLPIDPLHTNPPRAISERWWETVCPPSSRRLINTEDIKPHILGGLDHAPGQLIFDTWHKILLSANESCVEITYTSLNNDTFPQIFDLPLWGGQRILDLWDAFSRSPVSTLLRPSQIVVSAVQNNIELGVFHAKPNLGRLPMPKADDDDPFRRMRTDVTKADP
;
A
#
# COMPACT_ATOMS: atom_id res chain seq x y z
N MET A 1 65.70 -8.70 -7.99
CA MET A 1 65.03 -8.05 -6.84
C MET A 1 63.74 -7.30 -7.20
N ALA A 2 63.65 -6.59 -8.34
CA ALA A 2 62.44 -5.85 -8.74
C ALA A 2 61.15 -6.71 -8.89
N HIS A 3 61.28 -7.95 -9.38
CA HIS A 3 60.14 -8.85 -9.59
C HIS A 3 59.43 -9.30 -8.30
N SER A 4 60.16 -9.37 -7.18
CA SER A 4 59.61 -9.73 -5.86
C SER A 4 58.80 -8.59 -5.25
N TYR A 5 59.28 -7.36 -5.42
CA TYR A 5 58.64 -6.16 -4.89
C TYR A 5 57.29 -5.88 -5.58
N ILE A 6 57.23 -6.05 -6.90
CA ILE A 6 55.99 -5.88 -7.69
C ILE A 6 54.95 -6.93 -7.30
N ARG A 7 55.35 -8.20 -7.15
CA ARG A 7 54.45 -9.27 -6.68
C ARG A 7 53.89 -9.00 -5.29
N ARG A 8 54.71 -8.51 -4.37
CA ARG A 8 54.29 -8.21 -2.99
C ARG A 8 53.30 -7.04 -2.93
N ARG A 9 53.52 -5.99 -3.73
CA ARG A 9 52.57 -4.88 -3.84
C ARG A 9 51.26 -5.30 -4.49
N LEU A 10 51.31 -6.09 -5.57
CA LEU A 10 50.11 -6.60 -6.23
C LEU A 10 49.27 -7.49 -5.28
N PHE A 11 49.93 -8.35 -4.49
CA PHE A 11 49.25 -9.22 -3.53
C PHE A 11 48.56 -8.42 -2.41
N VAL A 12 49.22 -7.39 -1.88
CA VAL A 12 48.64 -6.52 -0.84
C VAL A 12 47.47 -5.71 -1.39
N SER A 13 47.55 -5.20 -2.62
CA SER A 13 46.45 -4.50 -3.28
C SER A 13 45.25 -5.41 -3.53
N ILE A 14 45.48 -6.64 -4.03
CA ILE A 14 44.41 -7.62 -4.25
C ILE A 14 43.77 -8.02 -2.91
N ALA A 15 44.56 -8.32 -1.88
CA ALA A 15 44.05 -8.67 -0.56
C ALA A 15 43.24 -7.52 0.06
N GLY A 16 43.67 -6.27 -0.12
CA GLY A 16 42.92 -5.09 0.31
C GLY A 16 41.57 -4.94 -0.42
N ILE A 17 41.54 -5.14 -1.74
CA ILE A 17 40.32 -5.09 -2.55
C ILE A 17 39.36 -6.21 -2.16
N CYS A 18 39.87 -7.43 -1.91
CA CYS A 18 39.07 -8.56 -1.45
C CYS A 18 38.50 -8.30 -0.05
N ALA A 19 39.29 -7.78 0.89
CA ALA A 19 38.82 -7.46 2.24
C ALA A 19 37.73 -6.38 2.26
N VAL A 20 37.88 -5.31 1.46
CA VAL A 20 36.86 -4.27 1.32
C VAL A 20 35.61 -4.81 0.64
N SER A 21 35.76 -5.65 -0.39
CA SER A 21 34.63 -6.32 -1.03
C SER A 21 33.87 -7.18 -0.02
N VAL A 22 34.56 -8.04 0.73
CA VAL A 22 33.95 -8.91 1.75
C VAL A 22 33.25 -8.08 2.82
N LEU A 23 33.83 -6.97 3.29
CA LEU A 23 33.17 -6.08 4.26
C LEU A 23 31.90 -5.42 3.70
N PHE A 24 31.89 -5.04 2.41
CA PHE A 24 30.70 -4.53 1.72
C PHE A 24 29.61 -5.59 1.54
N TRP A 25 30.00 -6.85 1.34
CA TRP A 25 29.13 -7.99 1.14
C TRP A 25 28.51 -8.52 2.44
N THR A 26 29.25 -8.47 3.54
CA THR A 26 28.87 -9.12 4.80
C THR A 26 28.21 -8.19 5.80
N PHE A 27 28.42 -6.87 5.73
CA PHE A 27 27.91 -5.93 6.73
C PHE A 27 26.90 -4.92 6.14
N PRO A 28 25.58 -5.08 6.42
CA PRO A 28 24.52 -4.21 5.92
C PRO A 28 24.75 -2.71 6.23
N ALA A 29 25.35 -2.40 7.38
CA ALA A 29 25.67 -1.03 7.79
C ALA A 29 26.77 -0.37 6.94
N VAL A 30 27.73 -1.15 6.44
CA VAL A 30 28.78 -0.69 5.51
C VAL A 30 28.17 -0.44 4.13
N ARG A 31 27.17 -1.24 3.74
CA ARG A 31 26.39 -1.05 2.52
C ARG A 31 25.68 0.30 2.51
N ILE A 32 24.92 0.61 3.57
CA ILE A 32 24.17 1.88 3.70
C ILE A 32 25.11 3.10 3.76
N LYS A 33 26.25 3.00 4.46
CA LYS A 33 27.26 4.07 4.51
C LYS A 33 28.04 4.25 3.21
N GLY A 34 28.42 3.16 2.55
CA GLY A 34 29.06 3.19 1.24
C GLY A 34 28.13 3.75 0.17
N TYR A 35 26.83 3.50 0.36
CA TYR A 35 25.79 4.08 -0.41
C TYR A 35 25.73 5.62 -0.24
N THR A 36 25.60 6.17 0.97
CA THR A 36 25.65 7.64 1.14
C THR A 36 26.98 8.26 0.68
N ALA A 37 28.10 7.55 0.83
CA ALA A 37 29.42 8.01 0.35
C ALA A 37 29.55 8.09 -1.18
N LEU A 38 28.77 7.31 -1.94
CA LEU A 38 28.75 7.32 -3.41
C LEU A 38 27.75 8.33 -3.99
N GLY A 39 27.07 9.13 -3.16
CA GLY A 39 26.16 10.20 -3.60
C GLY A 39 24.81 9.73 -4.13
N LEU A 40 24.53 8.43 -4.17
CA LEU A 40 23.32 7.96 -4.85
C LEU A 40 22.09 8.05 -3.92
N SER A 41 20.94 8.42 -4.47
CA SER A 41 19.68 8.56 -3.73
C SER A 41 19.25 7.22 -3.11
N LEU A 42 19.10 7.18 -1.78
CA LEU A 42 18.32 6.13 -1.12
C LEU A 42 16.86 6.61 -1.19
N GLY A 43 15.98 5.78 -1.75
CA GLY A 43 14.54 6.04 -1.70
C GLY A 43 14.06 6.27 -0.25
N PRO A 44 12.85 6.84 -0.07
CA PRO A 44 12.39 7.22 1.26
C PRO A 44 12.34 6.00 2.19
N SER A 45 12.87 6.18 3.40
CA SER A 45 12.69 5.24 4.49
C SER A 45 11.22 5.20 4.94
N TYR A 46 10.79 4.10 5.56
CA TYR A 46 9.44 4.05 6.16
C TYR A 46 9.20 5.17 7.17
N ARG A 47 10.24 5.61 7.90
CA ARG A 47 10.13 6.77 8.80
C ARG A 47 9.74 8.04 8.05
N GLN A 48 10.35 8.29 6.90
CA GLN A 48 9.99 9.44 6.05
C GLN A 48 8.56 9.31 5.53
N LEU A 49 8.17 8.13 5.04
CA LEU A 49 6.81 7.87 4.56
C LEU A 49 5.75 8.07 5.64
N TYR A 50 6.00 7.62 6.88
CA TYR A 50 5.11 7.93 7.99
C TYR A 50 5.06 9.43 8.24
N GLY A 51 6.20 10.13 8.24
CA GLY A 51 6.24 11.58 8.40
C GLY A 51 5.54 12.35 7.28
N GLU A 52 5.46 11.81 6.07
CA GLU A 52 4.65 12.35 4.98
C GLU A 52 3.16 12.13 5.23
N MET A 53 2.78 10.92 5.67
CA MET A 53 1.39 10.61 6.02
C MET A 53 0.86 11.51 7.14
N GLU A 54 1.63 11.77 8.19
CA GLU A 54 1.22 12.67 9.29
C GLU A 54 1.06 14.14 8.85
N ARG A 55 1.57 14.50 7.66
CA ARG A 55 1.49 15.87 7.11
C ARG A 55 0.52 15.96 5.93
N LEU A 56 -0.34 14.97 5.74
CA LEU A 56 -1.36 15.03 4.72
C LEU A 56 -2.23 16.28 4.95
N PRO A 57 -2.61 17.05 3.91
CA PRO A 57 -3.28 18.33 4.11
C PRO A 57 -4.63 18.23 4.83
N GLN A 58 -5.28 17.06 4.80
CA GLN A 58 -6.52 16.76 5.51
C GLN A 58 -6.30 16.37 6.99
N HIS A 59 -5.05 16.26 7.46
CA HIS A 59 -4.69 15.99 8.86
C HIS A 59 -4.58 17.29 9.64
N ASP A 60 -5.67 18.06 9.62
CA ASP A 60 -5.80 19.31 10.35
C ASP A 60 -7.20 19.42 10.94
N LEU A 61 -7.28 19.52 12.27
CA LEU A 61 -8.53 19.61 13.01
C LEU A 61 -9.31 20.90 12.75
N ALA A 62 -8.63 21.95 12.27
CA ALA A 62 -9.22 23.25 11.98
C ALA A 62 -9.95 23.31 10.62
N LEU A 63 -9.83 22.28 9.79
CA LEU A 63 -10.52 22.24 8.50
C LEU A 63 -12.04 22.26 8.67
N PRO A 64 -12.76 22.89 7.72
CA PRO A 64 -14.21 22.85 7.70
C PRO A 64 -14.71 21.45 7.31
N PHE A 65 -15.99 21.21 7.59
CA PHE A 65 -16.70 20.06 7.04
C PHE A 65 -16.52 19.99 5.51
N PRO A 66 -16.29 18.80 4.93
CA PRO A 66 -16.43 17.47 5.53
C PRO A 66 -15.17 16.89 6.17
N GLU A 67 -14.11 17.69 6.33
CA GLU A 67 -12.86 17.30 6.99
C GLU A 67 -12.74 17.92 8.39
N GLY A 68 -11.55 17.79 9.00
CA GLY A 68 -11.26 18.32 10.33
C GLY A 68 -12.04 17.68 11.46
N LYS A 69 -12.11 18.36 12.61
CA LYS A 69 -12.70 17.80 13.84
C LYS A 69 -14.17 17.38 13.71
N ASN A 70 -14.90 17.98 12.77
CA ASN A 70 -16.31 17.71 12.50
C ASN A 70 -16.50 16.88 11.22
N GLY A 71 -15.42 16.31 10.68
CA GLY A 71 -15.47 15.55 9.46
C GLY A 71 -16.24 14.23 9.60
N ARG A 72 -16.43 13.53 8.49
CA ARG A 72 -17.06 12.21 8.47
C ARG A 72 -16.04 11.17 8.06
N TYR A 73 -15.87 10.16 8.89
CA TYR A 73 -14.81 9.17 8.79
C TYR A 73 -15.40 7.76 8.96
N VAL A 74 -14.79 6.78 8.30
CA VAL A 74 -15.09 5.37 8.50
C VAL A 74 -13.81 4.53 8.57
N LYS A 75 -13.66 3.80 9.67
CA LYS A 75 -12.62 2.80 9.86
C LYS A 75 -13.20 1.41 9.69
N PHE A 76 -12.57 0.58 8.85
CA PHE A 76 -12.91 -0.82 8.69
C PHE A 76 -11.91 -1.68 9.44
N SER A 77 -12.12 -1.84 10.76
CA SER A 77 -11.23 -2.67 11.60
C SER A 77 -11.33 -4.16 11.26
N VAL A 78 -12.38 -4.55 10.52
CA VAL A 78 -12.59 -5.89 9.95
C VAL A 78 -11.78 -6.18 8.68
N GLN A 79 -11.13 -5.17 8.08
CA GLN A 79 -10.47 -5.34 6.79
C GLN A 79 -9.37 -6.41 6.81
N ALA A 80 -9.19 -7.11 5.70
CA ALA A 80 -8.23 -8.19 5.57
C ALA A 80 -6.79 -7.74 5.85
N ASN A 81 -6.14 -8.52 6.70
CA ASN A 81 -4.73 -8.44 7.04
C ASN A 81 -4.16 -9.86 7.07
N PHE A 82 -2.84 -10.00 7.00
CA PHE A 82 -2.18 -11.32 7.05
C PHE A 82 -2.63 -12.29 5.94
N LEU A 83 -3.00 -11.75 4.77
CA LEU A 83 -3.26 -12.50 3.55
C LEU A 83 -2.35 -12.01 2.43
N GLY A 84 -2.39 -12.64 1.26
CA GLY A 84 -1.70 -12.17 0.07
C GLY A 84 -2.12 -10.74 -0.31
N TRP A 85 -1.16 -9.97 -0.83
CA TRP A 85 -1.34 -8.55 -1.15
C TRP A 85 -2.59 -8.26 -1.98
N ASN A 86 -2.88 -9.07 -3.00
CA ASN A 86 -4.03 -8.87 -3.89
C ASN A 86 -5.37 -8.99 -3.15
N ASN A 87 -5.48 -9.90 -2.17
CA ASN A 87 -6.70 -10.05 -1.37
C ASN A 87 -6.94 -8.80 -0.53
N CYS A 88 -5.90 -8.32 0.16
CA CYS A 88 -5.98 -7.09 0.94
C CYS A 88 -6.22 -5.85 0.05
N LEU A 89 -5.58 -5.77 -1.12
CA LEU A 89 -5.73 -4.65 -2.03
C LEU A 89 -7.17 -4.54 -2.55
N ASN A 90 -7.74 -5.63 -3.05
CA ASN A 90 -9.11 -5.64 -3.58
C ASN A 90 -10.12 -5.11 -2.56
N GLU A 91 -10.03 -5.59 -1.31
CA GLU A 91 -10.92 -5.13 -0.24
C GLU A 91 -10.69 -3.67 0.11
N ARG A 92 -9.44 -3.21 0.21
CA ARG A 92 -9.14 -1.81 0.54
C ARG A 92 -9.63 -0.85 -0.53
N LEU A 93 -9.52 -1.22 -1.80
CA LEU A 93 -10.07 -0.44 -2.90
C LEU A 93 -11.59 -0.33 -2.80
N MET A 94 -12.27 -1.44 -2.51
CA MET A 94 -13.73 -1.41 -2.39
C MET A 94 -14.22 -0.73 -1.12
N ASN A 95 -13.54 -0.90 0.01
CA ASN A 95 -13.81 -0.14 1.24
C ASN A 95 -13.61 1.35 1.03
N THR A 96 -12.58 1.75 0.27
CA THR A 96 -12.39 3.16 -0.12
C THR A 96 -13.53 3.64 -1.01
N HIS A 97 -13.96 2.84 -1.98
CA HIS A 97 -15.07 3.20 -2.87
C HIS A 97 -16.39 3.34 -2.10
N LEU A 98 -16.68 2.40 -1.21
CA LEU A 98 -17.83 2.44 -0.32
C LEU A 98 -17.81 3.68 0.58
N ALA A 99 -16.65 4.03 1.16
CA ALA A 99 -16.51 5.25 1.96
C ALA A 99 -16.75 6.50 1.11
N TYR A 100 -16.15 6.57 -0.08
CA TYR A 100 -16.30 7.66 -1.04
C TYR A 100 -17.77 7.93 -1.38
N VAL A 101 -18.53 6.91 -1.78
CA VAL A 101 -19.96 7.08 -2.13
C VAL A 101 -20.84 7.32 -0.92
N SER A 102 -20.35 7.03 0.29
CA SER A 102 -21.10 7.24 1.55
C SER A 102 -20.78 8.56 2.25
N ASP A 103 -20.09 9.48 1.58
CA ASP A 103 -19.62 10.76 2.13
C ASP A 103 -18.76 10.62 3.38
N ARG A 104 -17.84 9.66 3.37
CA ARG A 104 -16.91 9.41 4.48
C ARG A 104 -15.48 9.25 3.99
N ALA A 105 -14.56 9.75 4.79
CA ALA A 105 -13.15 9.56 4.60
C ALA A 105 -12.78 8.15 5.05
N TYR A 106 -12.25 7.36 4.12
CA TYR A 106 -11.68 6.07 4.43
C TYR A 106 -10.48 6.22 5.36
N VAL A 107 -10.42 5.41 6.42
CA VAL A 107 -9.25 5.32 7.29
C VAL A 107 -8.35 4.21 6.77
N PHE A 108 -7.28 4.58 6.07
CA PHE A 108 -6.33 3.62 5.53
C PHE A 108 -5.30 3.20 6.58
N ALA A 109 -4.95 1.92 6.57
CA ALA A 109 -3.95 1.33 7.47
C ALA A 109 -2.77 0.76 6.69
N ASP A 110 -1.71 0.39 7.41
CA ASP A 110 -0.56 -0.29 6.82
C ASP A 110 -0.95 -1.65 6.21
N TYR A 111 -0.14 -2.16 5.29
CA TYR A 111 -0.24 -3.55 4.86
C TYR A 111 0.47 -4.48 5.83
N TRP A 112 -0.28 -5.36 6.48
CA TRP A 112 0.24 -6.40 7.35
C TRP A 112 0.51 -7.68 6.57
N TRP A 113 1.78 -8.08 6.55
CA TRP A 113 2.23 -9.29 5.86
C TRP A 113 1.82 -10.54 6.62
N ALA A 114 1.27 -11.52 5.89
CA ALA A 114 1.31 -12.90 6.35
C ALA A 114 2.79 -13.33 6.47
N PRO A 115 3.18 -14.09 7.51
CA PRO A 115 4.55 -14.56 7.66
C PRO A 115 5.09 -15.26 6.40
N GLU A 116 4.25 -16.04 5.72
CA GLU A 116 4.58 -16.83 4.53
C GLU A 116 4.72 -15.96 3.26
N HIS A 117 4.21 -14.74 3.29
CA HIS A 117 4.25 -13.81 2.17
C HIS A 117 5.30 -12.72 2.35
N TYR A 118 5.99 -12.65 3.50
CA TYR A 118 6.96 -11.61 3.76
C TYR A 118 8.21 -11.78 2.87
N PRO A 119 8.59 -10.77 2.05
CA PRO A 119 9.65 -10.91 1.05
C PRO A 119 11.06 -11.06 1.64
N PHE A 120 11.26 -10.78 2.94
CA PHE A 120 12.58 -10.80 3.57
C PHE A 120 12.61 -11.75 4.79
N PRO A 121 12.62 -13.07 4.59
CA PRO A 121 12.64 -14.02 5.70
C PRO A 121 13.91 -13.90 6.56
N PRO A 122 13.84 -14.14 7.89
CA PRO A 122 12.64 -14.56 8.62
C PRO A 122 11.69 -13.38 8.92
N ALA A 123 10.38 -13.63 8.84
CA ALA A 123 9.38 -12.65 9.25
C ALA A 123 9.42 -12.41 10.77
N PRO A 124 9.42 -11.15 11.24
CA PRO A 124 9.16 -10.80 12.63
C PRO A 124 7.90 -11.47 13.18
N ARG A 125 8.01 -12.06 14.38
CA ARG A 125 6.89 -12.73 15.07
C ARG A 125 5.70 -11.80 15.37
N SER A 126 5.96 -10.51 15.54
CA SER A 126 4.93 -9.49 15.77
C SER A 126 4.15 -9.13 14.51
N GLY A 127 4.43 -9.78 13.38
CA GLY A 127 4.00 -9.32 12.06
C GLY A 127 4.92 -8.22 11.53
N THR A 128 5.04 -8.15 10.21
CA THR A 128 5.68 -7.02 9.54
C THR A 128 4.64 -6.20 8.82
N ARG A 129 4.87 -4.88 8.80
CA ARG A 129 4.00 -3.94 8.12
C ARG A 129 4.76 -3.09 7.10
N THR A 130 4.10 -2.82 6.00
CA THR A 130 4.55 -1.86 4.98
C THR A 130 3.57 -0.69 4.96
N PRO A 131 4.05 0.57 5.06
CA PRO A 131 3.18 1.74 4.91
C PRO A 131 2.40 1.66 3.60
N MET A 132 1.10 1.96 3.62
CA MET A 132 0.29 1.83 2.40
C MET A 132 0.81 2.73 1.26
N ASN A 133 1.22 3.95 1.59
CA ASN A 133 1.79 4.90 0.65
C ASN A 133 3.17 4.47 0.10
N ALA A 134 3.77 3.40 0.64
CA ALA A 134 4.94 2.75 0.05
C ALA A 134 4.58 1.84 -1.12
N LEU A 135 3.33 1.36 -1.21
CA LEU A 135 2.87 0.39 -2.22
C LEU A 135 2.03 1.06 -3.30
N ILE A 136 1.08 1.88 -2.90
CA ILE A 136 0.13 2.55 -3.81
C ILE A 136 0.11 4.06 -3.58
N ALA A 137 -0.39 4.78 -4.58
CA ALA A 137 -0.68 6.20 -4.57
C ALA A 137 -2.10 6.43 -5.10
N GLY A 138 -2.63 7.63 -4.80
CA GLY A 138 -3.98 8.03 -5.18
C GLY A 138 -4.89 8.25 -3.96
N PRO A 139 -6.21 8.40 -4.17
CA PRO A 139 -7.14 8.78 -3.11
C PRO A 139 -7.22 7.81 -1.94
N VAL A 140 -6.97 6.51 -2.18
CA VAL A 140 -6.96 5.44 -1.17
C VAL A 140 -6.01 5.75 -0.01
N VAL A 141 -4.89 6.44 -0.29
CA VAL A 141 -3.87 6.83 0.69
C VAL A 141 -3.85 8.34 0.94
N GLY A 142 -4.99 9.01 0.75
CA GLY A 142 -5.15 10.42 1.06
C GLY A 142 -4.80 11.39 -0.07
N GLY A 143 -4.64 10.89 -1.31
CA GLY A 143 -4.55 11.74 -2.50
C GLY A 143 -5.85 12.49 -2.81
N SER A 144 -5.79 13.47 -3.73
CA SER A 144 -6.97 14.22 -4.17
C SER A 144 -7.93 13.34 -4.98
N TRP A 145 -9.23 13.48 -4.74
CA TRP A 145 -10.30 12.91 -5.58
C TRP A 145 -10.37 13.55 -6.97
N HIS A 146 -9.86 14.78 -7.11
CA HIS A 146 -9.85 15.57 -8.34
C HIS A 146 -8.45 16.16 -8.53
N PRO A 147 -7.48 15.39 -9.07
CA PRO A 147 -6.13 15.90 -9.30
C PRO A 147 -6.10 16.95 -10.43
N GLU A 148 -7.04 16.88 -11.37
CA GLU A 148 -7.25 17.89 -12.41
C GLU A 148 -8.45 18.76 -12.02
N LYS A 149 -8.24 20.08 -11.90
CA LYS A 149 -9.28 21.08 -11.60
C LYS A 149 -10.37 21.19 -12.69
N THR A 150 -10.27 20.41 -13.76
CA THR A 150 -11.05 20.50 -14.99
C THR A 150 -12.14 19.44 -15.11
N LEU A 151 -12.17 18.43 -14.24
CA LEU A 151 -13.32 17.52 -14.21
C LEU A 151 -14.53 18.27 -13.63
N PRO A 152 -15.69 18.27 -14.31
CA PRO A 152 -16.90 18.87 -13.76
C PRO A 152 -17.16 18.26 -12.39
N ILE A 153 -17.17 19.09 -11.35
CA ILE A 153 -17.71 18.69 -10.05
C ILE A 153 -19.18 18.37 -10.32
N ASP A 154 -19.53 17.09 -10.28
CA ASP A 154 -20.92 16.67 -10.37
C ASP A 154 -21.67 17.38 -9.24
N PRO A 155 -22.67 18.23 -9.53
CA PRO A 155 -23.40 18.97 -8.51
C PRO A 155 -24.17 18.07 -7.54
N LEU A 156 -24.33 16.76 -7.85
CA LEU A 156 -24.87 15.74 -6.95
C LEU A 156 -23.81 15.04 -6.09
N HIS A 157 -22.51 15.19 -6.40
CA HIS A 157 -21.42 14.68 -5.57
C HIS A 157 -20.94 15.78 -4.60
N THR A 158 -21.41 15.66 -3.37
CA THR A 158 -20.75 16.17 -2.17
C THR A 158 -19.25 15.85 -2.27
N ASN A 159 -18.38 16.87 -2.21
CA ASN A 159 -16.93 16.70 -2.24
C ASN A 159 -16.51 15.83 -1.03
N PRO A 160 -16.32 14.50 -1.17
CA PRO A 160 -16.22 13.64 -0.02
C PRO A 160 -14.85 13.86 0.63
N PRO A 161 -14.76 13.74 1.96
CA PRO A 161 -13.51 14.04 2.65
C PRO A 161 -12.41 13.05 2.23
N ARG A 162 -11.16 13.53 2.19
CA ARG A 162 -10.03 12.70 1.76
C ARG A 162 -9.71 11.63 2.80
N ALA A 163 -9.23 10.48 2.32
CA ALA A 163 -8.82 9.39 3.19
C ALA A 163 -7.74 9.84 4.19
N ILE A 164 -7.80 9.31 5.42
CA ILE A 164 -6.87 9.64 6.50
C ILE A 164 -6.11 8.41 6.98
N SER A 165 -4.94 8.61 7.59
CA SER A 165 -4.19 7.51 8.15
C SER A 165 -4.87 6.98 9.42
N GLU A 166 -4.68 5.70 9.70
CA GLU A 166 -5.13 5.10 10.96
C GLU A 166 -4.58 5.83 12.19
N ARG A 167 -3.37 6.38 12.12
CA ARG A 167 -2.80 7.18 13.22
C ARG A 167 -3.53 8.50 13.44
N TRP A 168 -3.88 9.19 12.35
CA TRP A 168 -4.68 10.41 12.43
C TRP A 168 -6.09 10.14 12.94
N TRP A 169 -6.67 9.00 12.56
CA TRP A 169 -7.95 8.53 13.09
C TRP A 169 -7.97 8.47 14.62
N GLU A 170 -6.91 7.97 15.27
CA GLU A 170 -6.84 7.95 16.73
C GLU A 170 -6.90 9.36 17.35
N THR A 171 -6.52 10.40 16.59
CA THR A 171 -6.58 11.81 17.02
C THR A 171 -7.95 12.42 16.77
N VAL A 172 -8.47 12.32 15.54
CA VAL A 172 -9.75 12.97 15.16
C VAL A 172 -10.97 12.21 15.67
N CYS A 173 -10.83 10.90 15.89
CA CYS A 173 -11.89 9.99 16.34
C CYS A 173 -11.41 9.18 17.55
N PRO A 174 -11.29 9.77 18.76
CA PRO A 174 -10.95 9.03 19.98
C PRO A 174 -12.03 7.98 20.31
N PRO A 175 -11.71 6.90 21.05
CA PRO A 175 -12.64 5.80 21.32
C PRO A 175 -14.03 6.21 21.82
N SER A 176 -14.13 7.26 22.63
CA SER A 176 -15.40 7.78 23.17
C SER A 176 -16.31 8.44 22.14
N SER A 177 -15.78 8.79 20.95
CA SER A 177 -16.53 9.46 19.88
C SER A 177 -16.99 8.51 18.77
N ARG A 178 -16.60 7.23 18.85
CA ARG A 178 -16.83 6.26 17.79
C ARG A 178 -18.17 5.58 17.97
N ARG A 179 -18.94 5.50 16.88
CA ARG A 179 -20.00 4.51 16.75
C ARG A 179 -19.40 3.22 16.24
N LEU A 180 -19.49 2.17 17.06
CA LEU A 180 -19.12 0.82 16.67
C LEU A 180 -20.30 0.15 15.97
N ILE A 181 -20.07 -0.44 14.80
CA ILE A 181 -21.06 -1.26 14.09
C ILE A 181 -20.43 -2.62 13.89
N ASN A 182 -21.03 -3.64 14.51
CA ASN A 182 -20.54 -5.00 14.41
C ASN A 182 -21.05 -5.66 13.13
N THR A 183 -20.19 -6.33 12.38
CA THR A 183 -20.60 -7.05 11.18
C THR A 183 -21.54 -8.22 11.50
N GLU A 184 -21.42 -8.84 12.69
CA GLU A 184 -22.31 -9.91 13.15
C GLU A 184 -23.77 -9.46 13.29
N ASP A 185 -24.01 -8.16 13.54
CA ASP A 185 -25.35 -7.60 13.68
C ASP A 185 -26.01 -7.28 12.33
N ILE A 186 -25.25 -7.33 11.22
CA ILE A 186 -25.70 -6.90 9.89
C ILE A 186 -25.75 -8.07 8.93
N LYS A 187 -24.66 -8.83 8.85
CA LYS A 187 -24.46 -9.87 7.83
C LYS A 187 -25.54 -10.96 7.84
N PRO A 188 -26.02 -11.47 8.99
CA PRO A 188 -27.08 -12.49 9.01
C PRO A 188 -28.41 -12.01 8.42
N HIS A 189 -28.62 -10.70 8.31
CA HIS A 189 -29.86 -10.10 7.79
C HIS A 189 -29.79 -9.75 6.29
N ILE A 190 -28.64 -9.96 5.65
CA ILE A 190 -28.51 -9.78 4.19
C ILE A 190 -29.10 -11.03 3.52
N LEU A 191 -30.07 -10.83 2.62
CA LEU A 191 -30.73 -11.93 1.90
C LEU A 191 -29.71 -12.77 1.12
N GLY A 192 -29.73 -14.08 1.34
CA GLY A 192 -28.74 -15.01 0.78
C GLY A 192 -27.48 -15.20 1.65
N GLY A 193 -27.36 -14.46 2.75
CA GLY A 193 -26.17 -14.49 3.61
C GLY A 193 -24.91 -14.03 2.87
N LEU A 194 -23.77 -14.12 3.54
CA LEU A 194 -22.49 -13.69 2.98
C LEU A 194 -22.03 -14.54 1.80
N ASP A 195 -22.32 -15.84 1.84
CA ASP A 195 -21.87 -16.80 0.85
C ASP A 195 -22.57 -16.63 -0.51
N HIS A 196 -23.80 -16.08 -0.53
CA HIS A 196 -24.63 -16.07 -1.73
C HIS A 196 -25.29 -14.72 -2.05
N ALA A 197 -25.27 -13.73 -1.17
CA ALA A 197 -25.84 -12.41 -1.46
C ALA A 197 -25.17 -11.77 -2.68
N PRO A 198 -25.92 -11.17 -3.62
CA PRO A 198 -25.34 -10.41 -4.73
C PRO A 198 -24.38 -9.33 -4.24
N GLY A 199 -23.32 -9.05 -5.01
CA GLY A 199 -22.30 -8.09 -4.60
C GLY A 199 -22.91 -6.70 -4.35
N GLN A 200 -23.80 -6.29 -5.25
CA GLN A 200 -24.53 -5.01 -5.15
C GLN A 200 -25.38 -4.93 -3.88
N LEU A 201 -26.04 -6.02 -3.47
CA LEU A 201 -26.87 -6.02 -2.26
C LEU A 201 -26.02 -5.79 -1.01
N ILE A 202 -24.85 -6.42 -0.93
CA ILE A 202 -23.90 -6.20 0.16
C ILE A 202 -23.48 -4.72 0.17
N PHE A 203 -23.07 -4.20 -0.99
CA PHE A 203 -22.63 -2.82 -1.13
C PHE A 203 -23.71 -1.82 -0.72
N ASP A 204 -24.92 -1.95 -1.26
CA ASP A 204 -26.05 -1.03 -0.98
C ASP A 204 -26.46 -1.05 0.49
N THR A 205 -26.40 -2.22 1.13
CA THR A 205 -26.70 -2.37 2.56
C THR A 205 -25.74 -1.54 3.40
N TRP A 206 -24.44 -1.72 3.18
CA TRP A 206 -23.42 -0.97 3.92
C TRP A 206 -23.39 0.51 3.55
N HIS A 207 -23.60 0.85 2.27
CA HIS A 207 -23.72 2.23 1.83
C HIS A 207 -24.85 2.96 2.57
N LYS A 208 -26.04 2.35 2.64
CA LYS A 208 -27.19 2.92 3.36
C LYS A 208 -26.90 3.11 4.85
N ILE A 209 -26.24 2.15 5.49
CA ILE A 209 -25.87 2.23 6.91
C ILE A 209 -24.89 3.39 7.13
N LEU A 210 -23.83 3.48 6.32
CA LEU A 210 -22.79 4.49 6.46
C LEU A 210 -23.30 5.90 6.13
N LEU A 211 -24.11 6.02 5.09
CA LEU A 211 -24.70 7.29 4.66
C LEU A 211 -25.65 7.83 5.75
N SER A 212 -26.49 6.98 6.35
CA SER A 212 -27.49 7.35 7.37
C SER A 212 -26.94 7.52 8.78
N ALA A 213 -25.71 7.05 9.07
CA ALA A 213 -25.10 7.28 10.37
C ALA A 213 -24.78 8.77 10.58
N ASN A 214 -25.33 9.36 11.64
CA ASN A 214 -25.13 10.78 11.97
C ASN A 214 -23.76 11.04 12.61
N GLU A 215 -23.14 10.00 13.16
CA GLU A 215 -21.87 10.10 13.84
C GLU A 215 -20.74 10.39 12.85
N SER A 216 -19.89 11.35 13.22
CA SER A 216 -18.67 11.70 12.50
C SER A 216 -17.75 10.49 12.38
N CYS A 217 -17.58 9.72 13.44
CA CYS A 217 -16.64 8.61 13.52
C CYS A 217 -17.39 7.27 13.57
N VAL A 218 -17.34 6.50 12.48
CA VAL A 218 -17.90 5.13 12.44
C VAL A 218 -16.76 4.11 12.34
N GLU A 219 -16.79 3.10 13.18
CA GLU A 219 -15.85 1.98 13.14
C GLU A 219 -16.61 0.68 12.93
N ILE A 220 -16.27 -0.04 11.86
CA ILE A 220 -16.82 -1.36 11.56
C ILE A 220 -15.95 -2.40 12.24
N THR A 221 -16.55 -3.17 13.14
CA THR A 221 -15.88 -4.14 14.02
C THR A 221 -16.51 -5.52 13.88
N TYR A 222 -15.93 -6.50 14.58
CA TYR A 222 -16.44 -7.86 14.71
C TYR A 222 -16.26 -8.33 16.15
N THR A 223 -17.04 -9.32 16.62
CA THR A 223 -16.93 -9.83 17.99
C THR A 223 -15.94 -10.99 18.06
N SER A 224 -16.11 -11.99 17.19
CA SER A 224 -15.34 -13.22 17.26
C SER A 224 -15.23 -13.92 15.92
N LEU A 225 -14.02 -14.38 15.61
CA LEU A 225 -13.77 -15.23 14.43
C LEU A 225 -14.44 -16.61 14.52
N ASN A 226 -14.90 -17.01 15.70
CA ASN A 226 -15.64 -18.27 15.89
C ASN A 226 -17.05 -18.20 15.30
N ASN A 227 -17.64 -17.00 15.26
CA ASN A 227 -18.99 -16.78 14.74
C ASN A 227 -18.97 -16.32 13.28
N ASP A 228 -17.94 -15.57 12.89
CA ASP A 228 -17.72 -15.10 11.52
C ASP A 228 -16.25 -15.28 11.15
N THR A 229 -15.94 -16.34 10.40
CA THR A 229 -14.57 -16.65 9.96
C THR A 229 -14.02 -15.60 9.00
N PHE A 230 -14.89 -14.83 8.31
CA PHE A 230 -14.53 -13.81 7.35
C PHE A 230 -15.23 -12.49 7.70
N PRO A 231 -14.80 -11.81 8.78
CA PRO A 231 -15.50 -10.63 9.31
C PRO A 231 -15.51 -9.43 8.37
N GLN A 232 -14.74 -9.47 7.28
CA GLN A 232 -14.73 -8.44 6.22
C GLN A 232 -16.14 -8.11 5.72
N ILE A 233 -16.40 -6.84 5.38
CA ILE A 233 -17.64 -6.44 4.71
C ILE A 233 -17.79 -7.17 3.38
N PHE A 234 -16.69 -7.21 2.63
CA PHE A 234 -16.55 -7.88 1.35
C PHE A 234 -15.64 -9.10 1.56
N ASP A 235 -16.25 -10.25 1.79
CA ASP A 235 -15.53 -11.48 2.17
C ASP A 235 -14.70 -12.09 1.03
N LEU A 236 -13.81 -13.03 1.37
CA LEU A 236 -12.97 -13.73 0.39
C LEU A 236 -13.77 -14.45 -0.71
N PRO A 237 -14.87 -15.17 -0.40
CA PRO A 237 -15.72 -15.77 -1.42
C PRO A 237 -16.27 -14.78 -2.45
N LEU A 238 -16.61 -13.54 -2.06
CA LEU A 238 -17.04 -12.50 -3.00
C LEU A 238 -15.93 -12.20 -4.03
N TRP A 239 -14.68 -12.05 -3.58
CA TRP A 239 -13.53 -11.72 -4.44
C TRP A 239 -13.18 -12.81 -5.45
N GLY A 240 -13.44 -14.07 -5.11
CA GLY A 240 -13.20 -15.22 -6.00
C GLY A 240 -14.37 -15.58 -6.91
N GLY A 241 -15.54 -14.95 -6.75
CA GLY A 241 -16.79 -15.33 -7.41
C GLY A 241 -17.24 -14.36 -8.50
N GLN A 242 -18.31 -14.73 -9.24
CA GLN A 242 -18.92 -13.87 -10.26
C GLN A 242 -19.67 -12.66 -9.68
N ARG A 243 -20.01 -12.71 -8.39
CA ARG A 243 -20.75 -11.65 -7.66
C ARG A 243 -20.00 -10.31 -7.63
N ILE A 244 -18.68 -10.31 -7.81
CA ILE A 244 -17.88 -9.08 -7.96
C ILE A 244 -18.24 -8.29 -9.22
N LEU A 245 -18.76 -8.96 -10.27
CA LEU A 245 -19.10 -8.32 -11.53
C LEU A 245 -20.25 -7.31 -11.37
N ASP A 246 -21.13 -7.53 -10.38
CA ASP A 246 -22.21 -6.59 -10.02
C ASP A 246 -21.64 -5.22 -9.62
N LEU A 247 -20.45 -5.19 -9.03
CA LEU A 247 -19.79 -3.99 -8.50
C LEU A 247 -18.90 -3.30 -9.53
N TRP A 248 -18.52 -4.00 -10.60
CA TRP A 248 -17.46 -3.57 -11.50
C TRP A 248 -17.79 -2.27 -12.23
N ASP A 249 -19.03 -2.12 -12.70
CA ASP A 249 -19.44 -0.99 -13.52
C ASP A 249 -19.31 0.34 -12.76
N ALA A 250 -19.80 0.38 -11.51
CA ALA A 250 -19.66 1.54 -10.63
C ALA A 250 -18.20 1.76 -10.19
N PHE A 251 -17.52 0.69 -9.76
CA PHE A 251 -16.16 0.77 -9.24
C PHE A 251 -15.16 1.25 -10.31
N SER A 252 -15.24 0.72 -11.54
CA SER A 252 -14.30 1.03 -12.63
C SER A 252 -14.33 2.51 -13.06
N ARG A 253 -15.47 3.19 -12.87
CA ARG A 253 -15.60 4.64 -13.11
C ARG A 253 -15.28 5.50 -11.90
N SER A 254 -15.14 4.90 -10.73
CA SER A 254 -14.87 5.65 -9.50
C SER A 254 -13.47 6.27 -9.52
N PRO A 255 -13.26 7.41 -8.83
CA PRO A 255 -11.92 7.97 -8.62
C PRO A 255 -10.95 7.00 -7.94
N VAL A 256 -11.45 6.03 -7.17
CA VAL A 256 -10.63 5.00 -6.55
C VAL A 256 -9.95 4.14 -7.59
N SER A 257 -10.67 3.72 -8.63
CA SER A 257 -10.12 2.90 -9.72
C SER A 257 -9.31 3.74 -10.70
N THR A 258 -9.84 4.86 -11.16
CA THR A 258 -9.23 5.66 -12.24
C THR A 258 -7.97 6.42 -11.80
N LEU A 259 -7.85 6.73 -10.51
CA LEU A 259 -6.70 7.43 -9.94
C LEU A 259 -5.75 6.51 -9.15
N LEU A 260 -6.02 5.20 -9.09
CA LEU A 260 -5.09 4.25 -8.47
C LEU A 260 -3.79 4.22 -9.27
N ARG A 261 -2.68 4.45 -8.58
CA ARG A 261 -1.33 4.36 -9.15
C ARG A 261 -0.42 3.55 -8.24
N PRO A 262 0.65 2.94 -8.75
CA PRO A 262 1.74 2.49 -7.90
C PRO A 262 2.37 3.68 -7.18
N SER A 263 2.92 3.46 -5.98
CA SER A 263 3.70 4.51 -5.31
C SER A 263 4.95 4.88 -6.13
N GLN A 264 5.52 6.06 -5.88
CA GLN A 264 6.78 6.44 -6.53
C GLN A 264 7.92 5.47 -6.22
N ILE A 265 7.91 4.84 -5.03
CA ILE A 265 8.89 3.81 -4.68
C ILE A 265 8.77 2.61 -5.62
N VAL A 266 7.55 2.15 -5.87
CA VAL A 266 7.30 1.03 -6.79
C VAL A 266 7.67 1.41 -8.21
N VAL A 267 7.28 2.60 -8.67
CA VAL A 267 7.62 3.10 -10.01
C VAL A 267 9.14 3.16 -10.20
N SER A 268 9.87 3.79 -9.27
CA SER A 268 11.33 3.88 -9.32
C SER A 268 11.99 2.50 -9.23
N ALA A 269 11.48 1.60 -8.38
CA ALA A 269 12.00 0.24 -8.29
C ALA A 269 11.84 -0.51 -9.61
N VAL A 270 10.69 -0.40 -10.28
CA VAL A 270 10.47 -1.03 -11.59
C VAL A 270 11.40 -0.41 -12.64
N GLN A 271 11.41 0.92 -12.76
CA GLN A 271 12.23 1.63 -13.75
C GLN A 271 13.72 1.29 -13.64
N ASN A 272 14.27 1.29 -12.42
CA ASN A 272 15.67 0.97 -12.17
C ASN A 272 16.04 -0.50 -12.47
N ASN A 273 15.05 -1.36 -12.69
CA ASN A 273 15.25 -2.79 -12.93
C ASN A 273 14.75 -3.25 -14.31
N ILE A 274 14.06 -2.40 -15.09
CA ILE A 274 13.66 -2.70 -16.47
C ILE A 274 14.89 -2.96 -17.32
N GLU A 275 15.85 -2.03 -17.34
CA GLU A 275 17.07 -2.14 -18.16
C GLU A 275 17.99 -3.28 -17.70
N LEU A 276 17.79 -3.80 -16.49
CA LEU A 276 18.55 -4.91 -15.93
C LEU A 276 18.03 -6.28 -16.36
N GLY A 277 17.01 -6.37 -17.20
CA GLY A 277 16.49 -7.66 -17.64
C GLY A 277 15.51 -8.31 -16.64
N VAL A 278 15.33 -7.74 -15.44
CA VAL A 278 14.54 -8.34 -14.35
C VAL A 278 13.07 -8.52 -14.73
N PHE A 279 12.52 -7.55 -15.47
CA PHE A 279 11.13 -7.54 -15.93
C PHE A 279 10.97 -7.89 -17.41
N HIS A 280 12.03 -8.34 -18.09
CA HIS A 280 11.88 -8.85 -19.44
C HIS A 280 11.17 -10.20 -19.37
N ALA A 281 9.96 -10.28 -19.96
CA ALA A 281 9.33 -11.55 -20.24
C ALA A 281 10.34 -12.43 -20.98
N LYS A 282 10.56 -13.66 -20.50
CA LYS A 282 11.32 -14.65 -21.25
C LYS A 282 10.81 -14.62 -22.70
N PRO A 283 11.64 -14.33 -23.71
CA PRO A 283 11.23 -14.55 -25.08
C PRO A 283 10.95 -16.05 -25.17
N ASN A 284 9.69 -16.42 -25.37
CA ASN A 284 9.33 -17.81 -25.57
C ASN A 284 10.08 -18.33 -26.82
N LEU A 285 10.69 -19.50 -26.66
CA LEU A 285 11.25 -20.36 -27.72
C LEU A 285 12.31 -19.75 -28.64
N GLY A 286 13.57 -19.84 -28.22
CA GLY A 286 14.73 -19.76 -29.09
C GLY A 286 15.99 -19.53 -28.28
N ARG A 287 16.81 -20.56 -28.13
CA ARG A 287 18.09 -20.54 -27.38
C ARG A 287 18.94 -19.34 -27.80
N LEU A 288 18.94 -18.27 -27.00
CA LEU A 288 20.11 -17.42 -26.84
C LEU A 288 20.76 -17.78 -25.50
N PRO A 289 22.11 -17.83 -25.43
CA PRO A 289 22.78 -18.23 -24.21
C PRO A 289 22.40 -17.25 -23.11
N MET A 290 21.90 -17.77 -21.99
CA MET A 290 21.77 -16.94 -20.79
C MET A 290 23.16 -16.39 -20.44
N PRO A 291 23.26 -15.10 -20.07
CA PRO A 291 24.46 -14.60 -19.43
C PRO A 291 24.76 -15.50 -18.24
N LYS A 292 26.00 -15.99 -18.14
CA LYS A 292 26.40 -16.78 -16.98
C LYS A 292 26.12 -15.93 -15.74
N ALA A 293 25.40 -16.54 -14.79
CA ALA A 293 25.26 -16.03 -13.45
C ALA A 293 26.66 -15.99 -12.82
N ASP A 294 27.36 -14.87 -13.02
CA ASP A 294 28.35 -14.46 -12.04
C ASP A 294 27.59 -13.65 -11.00
N ASP A 295 27.61 -14.22 -9.79
CA ASP A 295 27.24 -13.62 -8.52
C ASP A 295 27.69 -12.17 -8.48
N ASP A 296 26.73 -11.25 -8.34
CA ASP A 296 26.90 -10.08 -7.49
C ASP A 296 25.55 -9.32 -7.43
N ASP A 297 24.68 -9.78 -6.52
CA ASP A 297 23.56 -9.08 -5.86
C ASP A 297 22.77 -8.01 -6.66
N PRO A 298 21.46 -8.27 -6.90
CA PRO A 298 20.62 -7.42 -7.75
C PRO A 298 20.38 -6.01 -7.19
N PHE A 299 20.70 -5.74 -5.91
CA PHE A 299 20.50 -4.44 -5.25
C PHE A 299 21.69 -3.49 -5.43
N ARG A 300 22.82 -3.94 -6.00
CA ARG A 300 24.06 -3.14 -6.05
C ARG A 300 23.96 -1.91 -6.96
N ARG A 301 22.97 -1.82 -7.86
CA ARG A 301 22.86 -0.78 -8.90
C ARG A 301 21.54 0.02 -8.90
N MET A 302 20.78 0.06 -7.80
CA MET A 302 19.55 0.90 -7.64
C MET A 302 19.80 2.43 -7.68
N ARG A 303 20.86 2.86 -8.35
CA ARG A 303 21.60 4.07 -8.05
C ARG A 303 22.36 4.55 -9.27
N THR A 304 21.71 5.38 -10.07
CA THR A 304 22.31 6.47 -10.85
C THR A 304 21.26 7.56 -11.02
N ASP A 305 21.69 8.82 -10.87
CA ASP A 305 20.84 10.00 -10.71
C ASP A 305 19.90 10.30 -11.89
N VAL A 306 18.62 10.52 -11.54
CA VAL A 306 17.60 11.10 -12.42
C VAL A 306 17.82 12.62 -12.48
N THR A 307 18.84 13.07 -13.20
CA THR A 307 18.99 14.51 -13.54
C THR A 307 19.38 14.75 -14.99
N LYS A 308 19.23 13.76 -15.88
CA LYS A 308 19.37 13.96 -17.32
C LYS A 308 18.19 13.36 -18.07
N ALA A 309 17.08 14.09 -18.04
CA ALA A 309 16.12 14.07 -19.11
C ALA A 309 15.88 15.54 -19.50
N ASP A 310 16.65 16.01 -20.48
CA ASP A 310 16.37 17.18 -21.31
C ASP A 310 15.82 16.66 -22.65
N PRO A 311 15.08 17.48 -23.40
CA PRO A 311 13.77 18.06 -23.13
C PRO A 311 12.60 17.26 -23.75
#